data_AF-Q6YU81-F1
#
_entry.id   AF-Q6YU81-F1
#
_cell.length_a   1.000
_cell.length_b   1.000
_cell.length_c   1.000
_cell.angle_alpha   90.00
_cell.angle_beta   90.00
_cell.angle_gamma   90.00
#
_symmetry.space_group_name_H-M   'P 1'
#
loop_
_entity.id
_entity.type
_entity.pdbx_description
1 polymer ?
#
loop_
_entity_poly.entity_id
_entity_poly.type
_entity_poly.pdbx_seq_one_letter_code
_entity_poly.pdbx_strand_id
1 'polypeptide(L)'
;MASSAAARSRAAASAAWARLLSLRPSPPVSSTHHLTLRIASPRRHFAFSANASSGSSRLKQIQSERVIHDLFAELQRERQRDRQEEDEDEGEDEDYLGVKPLIEKLERRRAKEEAAPDDSFWEPTDSDSDEEDERYTPDAIKRRVDEFERKCNRHSELLRSFAEAETLDDAHKWMTKIDRFEERHLKLPLEYRVIGDMMNRLKDATGKDRFLLLQKLNRAVRIMECREAYDPSNPSNFGVIQHQQVGSPEDLVLNAGFDREKQMIQGAGDDDDDEEFNEDKEKDDLLIEKLNSIEKKIEEKLAELDHTFGKKGRVLEEEIKDLVEERNSLTEHKRRPMYRKGFDVKVIDVNRTCKVTKGGQIAKFTALLATGNYHGVVGFAKARGPTAKIAIQRAYEKCFQDLHYMERYEDHTIAHAIQAKYEKTKIYLWPGPMRSGMSAAGRTVETVLYLAGFSNVKSKIIGSRNPLNVIKALFIALNAIETPKDVEQKFGRTVVESYLL
;
A
#
# COMPACT_ATOMS: atom_id res chain seq x y z
N MET A 1 -51.04 -10.89 43.66
CA MET A 1 -52.05 -10.18 42.85
C MET A 1 -51.32 -9.37 41.79
N ALA A 2 -51.71 -9.55 40.53
CA ALA A 2 -51.08 -9.10 39.26
C ALA A 2 -49.67 -9.68 38.96
N SER A 3 -49.35 -10.24 37.79
CA SER A 3 -50.07 -10.91 36.68
C SER A 3 -48.96 -11.40 35.72
N SER A 4 -48.96 -12.69 35.41
CA SER A 4 -48.05 -13.36 34.47
C SER A 4 -48.56 -13.32 33.02
N ALA A 5 -47.69 -13.09 32.04
CA ALA A 5 -47.81 -13.46 30.63
C ALA A 5 -46.38 -13.28 30.03
N ALA A 6 -45.82 -14.08 29.12
CA ALA A 6 -46.39 -15.02 28.18
C ALA A 6 -45.38 -16.13 27.86
N ALA A 7 -45.92 -17.23 27.36
CA ALA A 7 -45.29 -18.52 27.16
C ALA A 7 -45.07 -18.83 25.67
N ARG A 8 -44.01 -19.61 25.42
CA ARG A 8 -43.93 -20.77 24.50
C ARG A 8 -43.99 -20.59 22.98
N SER A 9 -43.01 -21.29 22.38
CA SER A 9 -43.08 -22.20 21.22
C SER A 9 -42.50 -21.70 19.90
N ARG A 10 -41.45 -22.42 19.44
CA ARG A 10 -41.23 -22.83 18.05
C ARG A 10 -40.08 -23.85 17.98
N ALA A 11 -40.45 -25.11 17.83
CA ALA A 11 -39.60 -26.20 17.37
C ALA A 11 -40.45 -27.07 16.42
N ALA A 12 -39.95 -27.30 15.21
CA ALA A 12 -40.20 -28.44 14.31
C ALA A 12 -40.10 -28.02 12.83
N ALA A 13 -39.06 -28.48 12.14
CA ALA A 13 -39.14 -28.83 10.72
C ALA A 13 -38.05 -29.88 10.44
N SER A 14 -38.49 -31.07 10.06
CA SER A 14 -37.69 -32.21 9.64
C SER A 14 -38.04 -32.54 8.19
N ALA A 15 -37.04 -32.80 7.34
CA ALA A 15 -37.15 -33.48 6.04
C ALA A 15 -35.71 -33.83 5.57
N ALA A 16 -35.23 -35.08 5.69
CA ALA A 16 -35.51 -36.25 4.85
C ALA A 16 -34.76 -36.25 3.50
N TRP A 17 -33.47 -36.64 3.49
CA TRP A 17 -32.77 -37.12 2.29
C TRP A 17 -31.94 -38.37 2.63
N ALA A 18 -32.45 -39.54 2.25
CA ALA A 18 -31.68 -40.79 2.19
C ALA A 18 -32.28 -41.73 1.13
N ARG A 19 -31.37 -42.41 0.40
CA ARG A 19 -31.49 -43.58 -0.49
C ARG A 19 -31.18 -43.27 -1.97
N LEU A 20 -30.14 -43.90 -2.51
CA LEU A 20 -30.27 -45.09 -3.38
C LEU A 20 -28.88 -45.58 -3.86
N LEU A 21 -28.70 -46.92 -3.81
CA LEU A 21 -27.89 -47.77 -4.72
C LEU A 21 -26.35 -47.62 -4.68
N SER A 22 -25.49 -48.64 -4.83
CA SER A 22 -25.56 -50.11 -4.88
C SER A 22 -24.12 -50.57 -5.20
N LEU A 23 -23.62 -51.66 -4.57
CA LEU A 23 -22.75 -52.73 -5.15
C LEU A 23 -21.44 -52.31 -5.91
N ARG A 24 -20.23 -52.89 -5.80
CA ARG A 24 -19.57 -54.02 -5.11
C ARG A 24 -18.04 -53.94 -5.51
N PRO A 25 -17.16 -54.95 -5.38
CA PRO A 25 -15.98 -54.99 -4.48
C PRO A 25 -14.57 -55.02 -5.17
N SER A 26 -13.52 -55.13 -4.35
CA SER A 26 -12.07 -55.26 -4.65
C SER A 26 -11.62 -56.59 -5.30
N PRO A 27 -10.38 -56.65 -5.86
CA PRO A 27 -9.67 -57.92 -6.15
C PRO A 27 -8.39 -58.14 -5.29
N PRO A 28 -7.85 -59.38 -5.19
CA PRO A 28 -6.81 -59.77 -4.23
C PRO A 28 -5.40 -60.08 -4.81
N VAL A 29 -4.44 -60.01 -3.88
CA VAL A 29 -3.11 -60.65 -3.67
C VAL A 29 -2.54 -61.68 -4.68
N SER A 30 -1.26 -61.52 -5.03
CA SER A 30 -0.31 -62.64 -5.24
C SER A 30 1.15 -62.20 -5.01
N SER A 31 1.87 -62.92 -4.15
CA SER A 31 3.30 -62.79 -3.82
C SER A 31 4.19 -63.59 -4.77
N THR A 32 5.48 -63.22 -4.92
CA THR A 32 6.66 -64.13 -4.92
C THR A 32 7.98 -63.36 -5.17
N HIS A 33 8.87 -63.44 -4.17
CA HIS A 33 10.30 -63.80 -4.25
C HIS A 33 11.36 -62.96 -5.04
N HIS A 34 12.28 -62.39 -4.23
CA HIS A 34 13.73 -62.12 -4.38
C HIS A 34 14.50 -62.63 -5.64
N LEU A 35 15.38 -61.77 -6.19
CA LEU A 35 16.85 -61.93 -6.18
C LEU A 35 17.55 -60.81 -6.96
N THR A 36 18.60 -60.29 -6.33
CA THR A 36 19.58 -59.30 -6.78
C THR A 36 20.39 -59.75 -8.00
N LEU A 37 20.80 -58.81 -8.86
CA LEU A 37 22.18 -58.68 -9.39
C LEU A 37 22.36 -57.35 -10.15
N ARG A 38 23.48 -56.68 -9.84
CA ARG A 38 24.01 -55.46 -10.46
C ARG A 38 24.44 -55.73 -11.92
N ILE A 39 24.53 -54.67 -12.75
CA ILE A 39 25.72 -54.28 -13.54
C ILE A 39 25.39 -53.13 -14.52
N ALA A 40 26.15 -52.04 -14.36
CA ALA A 40 26.70 -51.05 -15.29
C ALA A 40 25.94 -50.55 -16.54
N SER A 41 25.93 -49.23 -16.69
CA SER A 41 25.68 -48.44 -17.89
C SER A 41 26.93 -48.30 -18.79
N PRO A 42 26.76 -47.93 -20.07
CA PRO A 42 27.60 -46.84 -20.59
C PRO A 42 26.95 -45.86 -21.59
N ARG A 43 27.46 -44.62 -21.47
CA ARG A 43 27.61 -43.46 -22.37
C ARG A 43 27.20 -43.50 -23.87
N ARG A 44 26.48 -42.41 -24.24
CA ARG A 44 26.70 -41.41 -25.32
C ARG A 44 27.04 -41.88 -26.76
N HIS A 45 26.32 -41.37 -27.77
CA HIS A 45 26.72 -40.21 -28.60
C HIS A 45 25.73 -39.97 -29.78
N PHE A 46 25.65 -38.69 -30.15
CA PHE A 46 24.90 -37.96 -31.19
C PHE A 46 24.72 -38.60 -32.58
N ALA A 47 23.61 -38.33 -33.27
CA ALA A 47 23.51 -37.28 -34.31
C ALA A 47 22.26 -37.42 -35.22
N PHE A 48 21.61 -36.26 -35.48
CA PHE A 48 20.89 -35.80 -36.69
C PHE A 48 20.26 -36.82 -37.67
N SER A 49 18.96 -36.66 -37.96
CA SER A 49 18.48 -35.84 -39.10
C SER A 49 17.00 -36.12 -39.47
N ALA A 50 16.33 -35.03 -39.82
CA ALA A 50 15.26 -34.89 -40.82
C ALA A 50 13.87 -35.59 -40.68
N ASN A 51 12.88 -34.70 -40.54
CA ASN A 51 11.67 -34.56 -41.36
C ASN A 51 10.35 -35.26 -41.02
N ALA A 52 9.32 -34.44 -41.23
CA ALA A 52 7.90 -34.74 -41.47
C ALA A 52 7.08 -35.15 -40.23
N SER A 53 6.42 -34.21 -39.54
CA SER A 53 5.11 -33.62 -39.88
C SER A 53 3.94 -34.62 -39.84
N SER A 54 3.41 -34.86 -38.64
CA SER A 54 1.97 -34.79 -38.28
C SER A 54 1.74 -35.52 -36.95
N GLY A 55 1.05 -34.88 -36.00
CA GLY A 55 0.58 -35.55 -34.76
C GLY A 55 1.13 -35.07 -33.40
N SER A 56 1.55 -33.81 -33.25
CA SER A 56 2.35 -33.38 -32.08
C SER A 56 1.59 -32.83 -30.86
N SER A 57 0.26 -32.63 -30.86
CA SER A 57 -0.42 -32.00 -29.70
C SER A 57 -0.75 -32.97 -28.55
N ARG A 58 -1.18 -34.21 -28.81
CA ARG A 58 -1.49 -35.17 -27.73
C ARG A 58 -0.27 -35.85 -27.11
N LEU A 59 0.79 -36.11 -27.88
CA LEU A 59 1.99 -36.74 -27.32
C LEU A 59 2.79 -35.81 -26.40
N LYS A 60 2.76 -34.48 -26.64
CA LYS A 60 3.45 -33.52 -25.77
C LYS A 60 2.81 -33.40 -24.38
N GLN A 61 1.49 -33.56 -24.29
CA GLN A 61 0.76 -33.49 -23.02
C GLN A 61 1.01 -34.72 -22.14
N ILE A 62 1.10 -35.91 -22.76
CA ILE A 62 1.42 -37.17 -22.06
C ILE A 62 2.90 -37.18 -21.62
N GLN A 63 3.81 -36.59 -22.40
CA GLN A 63 5.21 -36.46 -21.99
C GLN A 63 5.37 -35.46 -20.84
N SER A 64 4.63 -34.33 -20.82
CA SER A 64 4.70 -33.40 -19.69
C SER A 64 4.13 -33.96 -18.40
N GLU A 65 3.04 -34.75 -18.44
CA GLU A 65 2.49 -35.36 -17.23
C GLU A 65 3.42 -36.42 -16.63
N ARG A 66 4.10 -37.22 -17.46
CA ARG A 66 5.10 -38.18 -16.97
C ARG A 66 6.27 -37.49 -16.29
N VAL A 67 6.78 -36.38 -16.85
CA VAL A 67 7.87 -35.61 -16.26
C VAL A 67 7.45 -34.99 -14.93
N ILE A 68 6.21 -34.49 -14.81
CA ILE A 68 5.69 -33.95 -13.55
C ILE A 68 5.55 -35.07 -12.50
N HIS A 69 5.07 -36.24 -12.90
CA HIS A 69 4.90 -37.38 -11.99
C HIS A 69 6.24 -37.97 -11.52
N ASP A 70 7.26 -37.99 -12.38
CA ASP A 70 8.62 -38.39 -12.02
C ASP A 70 9.27 -37.37 -11.06
N LEU A 71 9.10 -36.06 -11.30
CA LEU A 71 9.57 -35.01 -10.39
C LEU A 71 8.89 -35.08 -9.01
N PHE A 72 7.59 -35.34 -8.94
CA PHE A 72 6.89 -35.54 -7.67
C PHE A 72 7.36 -36.80 -6.94
N ALA A 73 7.65 -37.87 -7.66
CA ALA A 73 8.21 -39.11 -7.09
C ALA A 73 9.66 -38.91 -6.60
N GLU A 74 10.46 -38.09 -7.28
CA GLU A 74 11.80 -37.71 -6.82
C GLU A 74 11.73 -36.85 -5.55
N LEU A 75 10.87 -35.83 -5.50
CA LEU A 75 10.65 -35.00 -4.31
C LEU A 75 10.17 -35.81 -3.10
N GLN A 76 9.32 -36.83 -3.31
CA GLN A 76 8.89 -37.73 -2.24
C GLN A 76 10.02 -38.64 -1.74
N ARG A 77 10.92 -39.10 -2.62
CA ARG A 77 12.10 -39.87 -2.22
C ARG A 77 13.13 -39.00 -1.49
N GLU A 78 13.28 -37.74 -1.90
CA GLU A 78 14.17 -36.78 -1.25
C GLU A 78 13.67 -36.48 0.17
N ARG A 79 12.38 -36.18 0.36
CA ARG A 79 11.77 -36.05 1.70
C ARG A 79 11.88 -37.31 2.57
N GLN A 80 11.90 -38.49 1.97
CA GLN A 80 12.11 -39.74 2.71
C GLN A 80 13.58 -39.94 3.08
N ARG A 81 14.53 -39.46 2.27
CA ARG A 81 15.95 -39.41 2.64
C ARG A 81 16.20 -38.37 3.71
N ASP A 82 15.65 -37.17 3.60
CA ASP A 82 15.81 -36.13 4.64
C ASP A 82 15.31 -36.65 6.00
N ARG A 83 14.20 -37.40 6.04
CA ARG A 83 13.73 -38.04 7.28
C ARG A 83 14.62 -39.19 7.75
N GLN A 84 15.18 -39.99 6.84
CA GLN A 84 16.09 -41.09 7.20
C GLN A 84 17.47 -40.57 7.62
N GLU A 85 17.94 -39.46 7.06
CA GLU A 85 19.16 -38.75 7.47
C GLU A 85 18.94 -38.03 8.81
N GLU A 86 17.75 -37.44 9.03
CA GLU A 86 17.35 -36.89 10.35
C GLU A 86 17.25 -37.98 11.44
N ASP A 87 16.89 -39.22 11.09
CA ASP A 87 16.79 -40.35 12.03
C ASP A 87 18.12 -41.13 12.19
N GLU A 88 19.13 -40.92 11.33
CA GLU A 88 20.46 -41.57 11.42
C GLU A 88 21.51 -40.71 12.17
N ASP A 89 21.20 -39.44 12.47
CA ASP A 89 22.07 -38.50 13.20
C ASP A 89 21.77 -38.42 14.73
N GLU A 90 21.19 -39.47 15.33
CA GLU A 90 21.17 -39.66 16.81
C GLU A 90 22.47 -40.31 17.34
N GLY A 91 23.62 -39.89 16.80
CA GLY A 91 24.94 -40.26 17.30
C GLY A 91 25.42 -39.28 18.36
N GLU A 92 25.80 -39.78 19.54
CA GLU A 92 26.34 -39.01 20.66
C GLU A 92 27.42 -38.01 20.21
N ASP A 93 27.05 -36.72 20.10
CA ASP A 93 27.97 -35.64 19.70
C ASP A 93 29.01 -35.36 20.81
N GLU A 94 29.98 -36.27 20.98
CA GLU A 94 31.20 -35.99 21.69
C GLU A 94 32.02 -34.98 20.88
N ASP A 95 32.21 -33.80 21.46
CA ASP A 95 32.94 -32.68 20.87
C ASP A 95 34.45 -32.98 20.80
N TYR A 96 34.84 -33.85 19.86
CA TYR A 96 36.19 -34.39 19.71
C TYR A 96 37.26 -33.34 19.43
N LEU A 97 36.85 -32.14 19.00
CA LEU A 97 37.71 -30.99 18.69
C LEU A 97 37.59 -29.85 19.71
N GLY A 98 36.76 -30.02 20.76
CA GLY A 98 36.56 -29.00 21.80
C GLY A 98 36.03 -27.66 21.28
N VAL A 99 35.21 -27.69 20.22
CA VAL A 99 34.74 -26.49 19.50
C VAL A 99 33.42 -25.97 20.08
N LYS A 100 32.60 -26.83 20.71
CA LYS A 100 31.34 -26.41 21.36
C LYS A 100 31.56 -25.32 22.42
N PRO A 101 32.57 -25.38 23.31
CA PRO A 101 32.86 -24.29 24.24
C PRO A 101 33.27 -22.98 23.54
N LEU A 102 33.93 -23.06 22.38
CA LEU A 102 34.34 -21.89 21.61
C LEU A 102 33.16 -21.23 20.89
N ILE A 103 32.25 -22.02 20.33
CA ILE A 103 31.01 -21.55 19.70
C ILE A 103 30.12 -20.88 20.75
N GLU A 104 29.89 -21.54 21.89
CA GLU A 104 29.09 -20.98 22.98
C GLU A 104 29.69 -19.68 23.54
N LYS A 105 31.03 -19.56 23.55
CA LYS A 105 31.74 -18.34 23.96
C LYS A 105 31.62 -17.21 22.94
N LEU A 106 31.58 -17.53 21.65
CA LEU A 106 31.34 -16.56 20.57
C LEU A 106 29.89 -16.08 20.56
N GLU A 107 28.92 -16.97 20.76
CA GLU A 107 27.50 -16.63 20.86
C GLU A 107 27.23 -15.76 22.08
N ARG A 108 27.82 -16.06 23.24
CA ARG A 108 27.76 -15.19 24.43
C ARG A 108 28.41 -13.82 24.22
N ARG A 109 29.43 -13.71 23.35
CA ARG A 109 30.04 -12.42 22.98
C ARG A 109 29.11 -11.63 22.07
N ARG A 110 28.54 -12.29 21.06
CA ARG A 110 27.58 -11.69 20.12
C ARG A 110 26.33 -11.18 20.83
N ALA A 111 25.78 -11.96 21.76
CA ALA A 111 24.66 -11.53 22.60
C ALA A 111 25.02 -10.38 23.55
N LYS A 112 26.29 -10.22 23.95
CA LYS A 112 26.76 -9.07 24.74
C LYS A 112 27.05 -7.84 23.88
N GLU A 113 27.50 -8.01 22.65
CA GLU A 113 27.70 -6.94 21.67
C GLU A 113 26.36 -6.40 21.16
N GLU A 114 25.37 -7.27 20.91
CA GLU A 114 23.98 -6.88 20.58
C GLU A 114 23.24 -6.22 21.76
N ALA A 115 23.68 -6.45 23.01
CA ALA A 115 23.09 -5.85 24.22
C ALA A 115 23.82 -4.58 24.72
N ALA A 116 24.94 -4.19 24.12
CA ALA A 116 25.66 -2.98 24.47
C ALA A 116 25.18 -1.81 23.59
N PRO A 117 24.87 -0.63 24.16
CA PRO A 117 24.50 0.54 23.37
C PRO A 117 25.78 1.11 22.75
N ASP A 118 26.07 0.73 21.51
CA ASP A 118 27.30 1.18 20.84
C ASP A 118 27.04 2.49 20.07
N ASP A 119 27.46 3.58 20.71
CA ASP A 119 27.79 4.88 20.10
C ASP A 119 29.00 4.69 19.16
N SER A 120 28.78 4.22 17.93
CA SER A 120 29.83 4.20 16.91
C SER A 120 29.35 4.78 15.57
N PHE A 121 29.73 6.04 15.39
CA PHE A 121 29.55 6.91 14.24
C PHE A 121 30.22 6.34 12.97
N TRP A 122 29.46 5.63 12.15
CA TRP A 122 29.73 5.39 10.74
C TRP A 122 28.40 5.36 9.99
N GLU A 123 28.15 6.32 9.09
CA GLU A 123 26.97 6.32 8.21
C GLU A 123 27.30 5.61 6.88
N PRO A 124 26.71 4.43 6.58
CA PRO A 124 26.80 3.83 5.26
C PRO A 124 25.88 4.55 4.27
N THR A 125 26.48 5.08 3.22
CA THR A 125 25.83 5.77 2.11
C THR A 125 25.11 4.76 1.21
N ASP A 126 23.82 4.98 0.94
CA ASP A 126 22.98 4.39 -0.13
C ASP A 126 22.98 2.85 -0.32
N SER A 127 22.04 2.13 0.31
CA SER A 127 21.38 0.93 -0.27
C SER A 127 20.33 0.29 0.65
N ASP A 128 19.08 0.22 0.15
CA ASP A 128 18.10 -0.86 0.34
C ASP A 128 18.32 -1.81 1.55
N SER A 129 17.95 -1.37 2.76
CA SER A 129 17.62 -2.25 3.88
C SER A 129 16.14 -2.04 4.21
N ASP A 130 15.32 -3.07 3.99
CA ASP A 130 13.93 -3.15 4.49
C ASP A 130 13.95 -3.40 6.01
N GLU A 131 14.69 -2.60 6.77
CA GLU A 131 14.47 -2.48 8.21
C GLU A 131 13.22 -1.61 8.36
N GLU A 132 12.15 -2.21 8.88
CA GLU A 132 10.93 -1.51 9.25
C GLU A 132 11.34 -0.25 10.01
N ASP A 133 11.10 0.93 9.44
CA ASP A 133 11.38 2.21 10.08
C ASP A 133 10.79 2.15 11.50
N GLU A 134 11.63 1.95 12.52
CA GLU A 134 11.17 1.83 13.91
C GLU A 134 10.32 3.04 14.30
N ARG A 135 10.52 4.16 13.60
CA ARG A 135 9.74 5.41 13.65
C ARG A 135 8.23 5.24 13.47
N TYR A 136 7.74 4.19 12.81
CA TYR A 136 6.32 3.94 12.54
C TYR A 136 5.79 2.67 13.19
N THR A 137 6.56 2.03 14.07
CA THR A 137 6.02 0.94 14.90
C THR A 137 4.95 1.51 15.85
N PRO A 138 3.87 0.75 16.14
CA PRO A 138 2.82 1.20 17.06
C PRO A 138 3.39 1.68 18.41
N ASP A 139 4.42 1.01 18.90
CA ASP A 139 5.12 1.37 20.14
C ASP A 139 5.88 2.69 20.04
N ALA A 140 6.55 2.96 18.92
CA ALA A 140 7.23 4.24 18.71
C ALA A 140 6.24 5.40 18.54
N ILE A 141 5.10 5.16 17.90
CA ILE A 141 4.01 6.13 17.79
C ILE A 141 3.46 6.43 19.19
N LYS A 142 3.16 5.40 19.99
CA LYS A 142 2.68 5.54 21.37
C LYS A 142 3.66 6.33 22.24
N ARG A 143 4.96 6.01 22.19
CA ARG A 143 6.00 6.77 22.90
C ARG A 143 6.05 8.24 22.48
N ARG A 144 5.86 8.54 21.19
CA ARG A 144 5.86 9.91 20.67
C ARG A 144 4.62 10.69 21.13
N VAL A 145 3.46 10.03 21.17
CA VAL A 145 2.22 10.59 21.72
C VAL A 145 2.38 10.86 23.22
N ASP A 146 2.88 9.89 24.00
CA ASP A 146 3.12 10.06 25.45
C ASP A 146 4.11 11.20 25.74
N GLU A 147 5.19 11.29 24.97
CA GLU A 147 6.13 12.40 25.06
C GLU A 147 5.50 13.76 24.73
N PHE A 148 4.63 13.79 23.73
CA PHE A 148 3.91 15.00 23.33
C PHE A 148 2.93 15.43 24.43
N GLU A 149 2.14 14.50 24.99
CA GLU A 149 1.23 14.77 26.11
C GLU A 149 1.98 15.30 27.34
N ARG A 150 3.14 14.73 27.69
CA ARG A 150 4.00 15.24 28.78
C ARG A 150 4.45 16.68 28.51
N LYS A 151 4.79 17.01 27.27
CA LYS A 151 5.18 18.36 26.86
C LYS A 151 3.98 19.33 26.95
N CYS A 152 2.80 18.90 26.52
CA CYS A 152 1.55 19.68 26.63
C CYS A 152 1.15 19.94 28.10
N ASN A 153 1.23 18.93 28.97
CA ASN A 153 0.96 19.08 30.39
C ASN A 153 1.91 20.10 31.03
N ARG A 154 3.22 19.99 30.76
CA ARG A 154 4.21 20.97 31.24
C ARG A 154 3.97 22.38 30.68
N HIS A 155 3.55 22.50 29.42
CA HIS A 155 3.18 23.79 28.84
C HIS A 155 1.97 24.40 29.56
N SER A 156 0.95 23.59 29.87
CA SER A 156 -0.22 24.03 30.62
C SER A 156 0.12 24.52 32.04
N GLU A 157 1.09 23.89 32.70
CA GLU A 157 1.59 24.33 34.01
C GLU A 157 2.27 25.70 33.92
N LEU A 158 3.11 25.91 32.90
CA LEU A 158 3.76 27.22 32.67
C LEU A 158 2.72 28.32 32.41
N LEU A 159 1.68 28.03 31.64
CA LEU A 159 0.57 28.96 31.39
C LEU A 159 -0.24 29.26 32.66
N ARG A 160 -0.49 28.25 33.50
CA ARG A 160 -1.12 28.47 34.82
C ARG A 160 -0.27 29.37 35.69
N SER A 161 1.05 29.13 35.78
CA SER A 161 1.96 29.99 36.53
C SER A 161 2.04 31.42 35.98
N PHE A 162 1.88 31.61 34.66
CA PHE A 162 1.76 32.93 34.06
C PHE A 162 0.44 33.62 34.43
N ALA A 163 -0.68 32.90 34.42
CA ALA A 163 -1.99 33.43 34.80
C ALA A 163 -2.11 33.75 36.31
N GLU A 164 -1.38 33.02 37.15
CA GLU A 164 -1.33 33.21 38.61
C GLU A 164 -0.32 34.29 39.04
N ALA A 165 0.43 34.90 38.11
CA ALA A 165 1.44 35.90 38.45
C ALA A 165 0.80 37.22 38.93
N GLU A 166 1.10 37.61 40.18
CA GLU A 166 0.58 38.85 40.78
C GLU A 166 1.31 40.11 40.29
N THR A 167 2.58 39.99 39.86
CA THR A 167 3.42 41.11 39.44
C THR A 167 3.73 41.05 37.93
N LEU A 168 3.86 42.23 37.30
CA LEU A 168 4.28 42.35 35.89
C LEU A 168 5.66 41.72 35.64
N ASP A 169 6.59 41.86 36.59
CA ASP A 169 7.93 41.29 36.49
C ASP A 169 7.90 39.75 36.52
N ASP A 170 7.04 39.15 37.35
CA ASP A 170 6.89 37.70 37.39
C ASP A 170 6.17 37.18 36.14
N ALA A 171 5.16 37.89 35.64
CA ALA A 171 4.54 37.59 34.35
C ALA A 171 5.58 37.60 33.21
N HIS A 172 6.48 38.60 33.17
CA HIS A 172 7.54 38.67 32.17
C HIS A 172 8.56 37.52 32.30
N LYS A 173 8.90 37.09 33.53
CA LYS A 173 9.75 35.90 33.75
C LYS A 173 9.10 34.62 33.25
N TRP A 174 7.81 34.43 33.51
CA TRP A 174 7.06 33.27 33.02
C TRP A 174 6.92 33.29 31.51
N MET A 175 6.64 34.44 30.92
CA MET A 175 6.63 34.65 29.46
C MET A 175 7.96 34.20 28.83
N THR A 176 9.09 34.64 29.38
CA THR A 176 10.42 34.24 28.85
C THR A 176 10.67 32.73 28.99
N LYS A 177 10.13 32.08 30.03
CA LYS A 177 10.22 30.62 30.19
C LYS A 177 9.34 29.88 29.19
N ILE A 178 8.14 30.40 28.92
CA ILE A 178 7.20 29.87 27.93
C ILE A 178 7.83 29.94 26.55
N ASP A 179 8.37 31.09 26.14
CA ASP A 179 9.04 31.25 24.85
C ASP A 179 10.17 30.23 24.67
N ARG A 180 11.04 30.09 25.69
CA ARG A 180 12.14 29.10 25.68
C ARG A 180 11.65 27.65 25.67
N PHE A 181 10.46 27.38 26.18
CA PHE A 181 9.87 26.04 26.19
C PHE A 181 9.29 25.71 24.82
N GLU A 182 8.53 26.65 24.24
CA GLU A 182 7.94 26.53 22.90
C GLU A 182 9.01 26.38 21.83
N GLU A 183 10.06 27.21 21.87
CA GLU A 183 11.19 27.11 20.94
C GLU A 183 11.91 25.76 20.98
N ARG A 184 11.89 25.06 22.12
CA ARG A 184 12.57 23.75 22.27
C ARG A 184 11.68 22.57 21.92
N HIS A 185 10.41 22.62 22.30
CA HIS A 185 9.54 21.44 22.28
C HIS A 185 8.35 21.55 21.33
N LEU A 186 7.90 22.78 21.02
CA LEU A 186 6.71 23.07 20.22
C LEU A 186 7.08 23.95 19.03
N LYS A 187 8.15 23.58 18.31
CA LYS A 187 8.50 24.26 17.06
C LYS A 187 7.40 23.99 16.04
N LEU A 188 6.51 24.97 15.87
CA LEU A 188 5.61 25.00 14.73
C LEU A 188 6.44 24.92 13.44
N PRO A 189 6.00 24.11 12.46
CA PRO A 189 6.56 24.17 11.11
C PRO A 189 6.65 25.61 10.62
N LEU A 190 7.70 25.92 9.85
CA LEU A 190 8.00 27.29 9.40
C LEU A 190 6.79 27.93 8.71
N GLU A 191 5.97 27.12 8.05
CA GLU A 191 4.78 27.50 7.34
C GLU A 191 3.70 28.08 8.28
N TYR A 192 3.43 27.43 9.42
CA TYR A 192 2.50 27.96 10.43
C TYR A 192 3.04 29.23 11.08
N ARG A 193 4.35 29.35 11.28
CA ARG A 193 4.95 30.61 11.79
C ARG A 193 4.73 31.76 10.81
N VAL A 194 4.95 31.51 9.52
CA VAL A 194 4.70 32.53 8.49
C VAL A 194 3.21 32.89 8.41
N ILE A 195 2.29 31.92 8.52
CA ILE A 195 0.84 32.19 8.56
C ILE A 195 0.47 33.02 9.80
N GLY A 196 1.00 32.66 10.98
CA GLY A 196 0.79 33.41 12.22
C GLY A 196 1.32 34.84 12.13
N ASP A 197 2.50 35.04 11.56
CA ASP A 197 3.07 36.36 11.30
C ASP A 197 2.19 37.17 10.33
N MET A 198 1.65 36.54 9.28
CA MET A 198 0.70 37.19 8.37
C MET A 198 -0.61 37.57 9.06
N MET A 199 -1.16 36.70 9.92
CA MET A 199 -2.37 36.97 10.71
C MET A 199 -2.16 38.14 11.68
N ASN A 200 -1.01 38.20 12.34
CA ASN A 200 -0.67 39.32 13.22
C ASN A 200 -0.54 40.62 12.43
N ARG A 201 0.15 40.61 11.29
CA ARG A 201 0.23 41.79 10.39
C ARG A 201 -1.14 42.21 9.84
N LEU A 202 -2.04 41.26 9.60
CA LEU A 202 -3.39 41.54 9.11
C LEU A 202 -4.23 42.31 10.13
N LYS A 203 -4.01 42.11 11.44
CA LYS A 203 -4.68 42.85 12.51
C LYS A 203 -4.34 44.34 12.49
N ASP A 204 -3.08 44.67 12.17
CA ASP A 204 -2.58 46.05 12.16
C ASP A 204 -2.76 46.77 10.81
N ALA A 205 -2.99 46.01 9.72
CA ALA A 205 -3.04 46.56 8.36
C ALA A 205 -4.37 47.23 7.99
N THR A 206 -4.30 48.40 7.36
CA THR A 206 -5.47 49.12 6.80
C THR A 206 -5.33 49.37 5.29
N GLY A 207 -6.45 49.53 4.58
CA GLY A 207 -6.46 49.87 3.15
C GLY A 207 -5.94 48.78 2.21
N LYS A 208 -5.06 49.15 1.28
CA LYS A 208 -4.54 48.27 0.21
C LYS A 208 -3.67 47.13 0.74
N ASP A 209 -2.93 47.38 1.81
CA ASP A 209 -2.03 46.38 2.41
C ASP A 209 -2.81 45.23 3.04
N ARG A 210 -3.97 45.53 3.64
CA ARG A 210 -4.90 44.51 4.16
C ARG A 210 -5.39 43.57 3.07
N PHE A 211 -5.74 44.11 1.90
CA PHE A 211 -6.20 43.31 0.76
C PHE A 211 -5.09 42.37 0.24
N LEU A 212 -3.88 42.89 0.07
CA LEU A 212 -2.73 42.10 -0.37
C LEU A 212 -2.33 41.02 0.65
N LEU A 213 -2.36 41.35 1.95
CA LEU A 213 -2.09 40.41 3.03
C LEU A 213 -3.13 39.29 3.08
N LEU A 214 -4.42 39.62 2.93
CA LEU A 214 -5.48 38.63 2.89
C LEU A 214 -5.33 37.65 1.71
N GLN A 215 -4.97 38.16 0.53
CA GLN A 215 -4.72 37.32 -0.65
C GLN A 215 -3.52 36.38 -0.44
N LYS A 216 -2.44 36.89 0.16
CA LYS A 216 -1.26 36.08 0.52
C LYS A 216 -1.57 35.04 1.59
N LEU A 217 -2.38 35.40 2.58
CA LEU A 217 -2.82 34.51 3.65
C LEU A 217 -3.68 33.38 3.10
N ASN A 218 -4.70 33.70 2.28
CA ASN A 218 -5.55 32.69 1.64
C ASN A 218 -4.71 31.73 0.78
N ARG A 219 -3.69 32.24 0.08
CA ARG A 219 -2.76 31.38 -0.68
C ARG A 219 -1.92 30.49 0.21
N ALA A 220 -1.38 31.02 1.31
CA ALA A 220 -0.57 30.24 2.26
C ALA A 220 -1.40 29.14 2.95
N VAL A 221 -2.63 29.46 3.36
CA VAL A 221 -3.58 28.52 3.94
C VAL A 221 -3.91 27.40 2.95
N ARG A 222 -4.26 27.72 1.69
CA ARG A 222 -4.50 26.68 0.66
C ARG A 222 -3.30 25.76 0.43
N ILE A 223 -2.09 26.31 0.38
CA ILE A 223 -0.87 25.49 0.21
C ILE A 223 -0.68 24.55 1.41
N MET A 224 -1.00 25.01 2.62
CA MET A 224 -0.95 24.19 3.83
C MET A 224 -2.03 23.12 3.85
N GLU A 225 -3.28 23.47 3.54
CA GLU A 225 -4.39 22.53 3.41
C GLU A 225 -4.06 21.44 2.38
N CYS A 226 -3.51 21.82 1.21
CA CYS A 226 -3.04 20.84 0.23
C CYS A 226 -1.92 19.97 0.80
N ARG A 227 -0.97 20.53 1.57
CA ARG A 227 0.12 19.75 2.12
C ARG A 227 -0.36 18.77 3.21
N GLU A 228 -1.28 19.19 4.07
CA GLU A 228 -1.91 18.36 5.10
C GLU A 228 -2.79 17.27 4.48
N ALA A 229 -3.52 17.62 3.42
CA ALA A 229 -4.30 16.71 2.58
C ALA A 229 -3.45 15.85 1.63
N TYR A 230 -2.12 15.99 1.63
CA TYR A 230 -1.21 15.10 0.90
C TYR A 230 -0.07 14.61 1.79
N ASP A 231 -0.22 14.70 3.11
CA ASP A 231 0.77 14.21 4.06
C ASP A 231 0.68 12.68 4.13
N PRO A 232 1.71 11.94 3.68
CA PRO A 232 1.72 10.47 3.75
C PRO A 232 1.71 9.93 5.20
N SER A 233 1.88 10.81 6.19
CA SER A 233 1.79 10.47 7.62
C SER A 233 0.41 10.72 8.24
N ASN A 234 -0.54 11.34 7.52
CA ASN A 234 -1.88 11.61 8.00
C ASN A 234 -2.84 10.48 7.57
N PRO A 235 -3.37 9.66 8.51
CA PRO A 235 -4.25 8.54 8.17
C PRO A 235 -5.57 8.97 7.52
N SER A 236 -5.96 10.24 7.69
CA SER A 236 -7.17 10.86 7.11
C SER A 236 -7.16 10.95 5.58
N ASN A 237 -6.00 10.76 4.94
CA ASN A 237 -5.82 10.97 3.51
C ASN A 237 -5.94 9.68 2.66
N PHE A 238 -6.27 8.55 3.30
CA PHE A 238 -6.51 7.28 2.61
C PHE A 238 -8.02 7.03 2.51
N GLY A 239 -8.69 7.63 1.53
CA GLY A 239 -10.14 7.45 1.31
C GLY A 239 -10.50 6.08 0.70
N VAL A 240 -11.46 5.38 1.32
CA VAL A 240 -12.10 4.14 0.85
C VAL A 240 -13.59 4.41 0.63
N ILE A 241 -14.12 4.25 -0.59
CA ILE A 241 -15.57 4.37 -0.86
C ILE A 241 -16.07 3.27 -1.80
N GLN A 242 -17.22 2.70 -1.45
CA GLN A 242 -17.78 1.41 -1.88
C GLN A 242 -18.75 1.51 -3.08
N HIS A 243 -18.87 0.41 -3.83
CA HIS A 243 -19.76 0.27 -5.00
C HIS A 243 -21.24 0.15 -4.59
N GLN A 244 -22.07 1.10 -5.01
CA GLN A 244 -23.51 0.92 -5.06
C GLN A 244 -23.90 -0.07 -6.17
N GLN A 245 -24.77 -1.02 -5.83
CA GLN A 245 -25.31 -2.03 -6.73
C GLN A 245 -26.25 -1.40 -7.76
N VAL A 246 -25.76 -1.07 -8.94
CA VAL A 246 -26.63 -0.64 -10.05
C VAL A 246 -27.19 -1.87 -10.76
N GLY A 247 -28.49 -2.11 -10.48
CA GLY A 247 -29.59 -2.36 -11.42
C GLY A 247 -29.39 -3.28 -12.63
N SER A 248 -30.41 -4.09 -12.89
CA SER A 248 -30.53 -5.01 -14.03
C SER A 248 -30.13 -4.36 -15.38
N PRO A 249 -29.48 -5.10 -16.30
CA PRO A 249 -29.02 -4.62 -17.60
C PRO A 249 -30.08 -4.00 -18.53
N GLU A 250 -31.37 -4.12 -18.20
CA GLU A 250 -32.49 -3.66 -19.04
C GLU A 250 -32.82 -2.16 -18.86
N ASP A 251 -32.42 -1.52 -17.76
CA ASP A 251 -32.74 -0.10 -17.49
C ASP A 251 -31.74 0.91 -18.08
N LEU A 252 -30.60 0.43 -18.60
CA LEU A 252 -29.51 1.25 -19.16
C LEU A 252 -29.69 1.59 -20.65
N VAL A 253 -30.66 0.98 -21.34
CA VAL A 253 -30.81 1.10 -22.80
C VAL A 253 -31.83 2.17 -23.21
N LEU A 254 -32.69 2.65 -22.30
CA LEU A 254 -33.75 3.62 -22.62
C LEU A 254 -33.48 5.06 -22.11
N ASN A 255 -32.49 5.27 -21.24
CA ASN A 255 -32.24 6.57 -20.59
C ASN A 255 -31.00 7.33 -21.13
N ALA A 256 -30.49 6.93 -22.29
CA ALA A 256 -29.29 7.49 -22.92
C ALA A 256 -29.63 8.42 -24.11
N GLY A 257 -30.51 9.39 -23.91
CA GLY A 257 -30.87 10.36 -24.93
C GLY A 257 -31.16 11.74 -24.34
N PHE A 258 -30.30 12.71 -24.67
CA PHE A 258 -30.48 14.18 -24.76
C PHE A 258 -31.19 15.00 -23.65
N ASP A 259 -31.92 14.38 -22.71
CA ASP A 259 -32.73 15.09 -21.72
C ASP A 259 -31.98 15.35 -20.40
N ARG A 260 -30.94 14.57 -20.08
CA ARG A 260 -30.06 14.81 -18.89
C ARG A 260 -29.18 16.04 -19.04
N GLU A 261 -28.74 16.36 -20.25
CA GLU A 261 -27.92 17.57 -20.53
C GLU A 261 -28.70 18.86 -20.26
N LYS A 262 -30.03 18.84 -20.42
CA LYS A 262 -30.91 19.97 -20.11
C LYS A 262 -31.21 20.10 -18.60
N GLN A 263 -31.16 18.99 -17.86
CA GLN A 263 -31.32 18.96 -16.40
C GLN A 263 -30.04 19.39 -15.67
N MET A 264 -28.85 19.10 -16.23
CA MET A 264 -27.57 19.58 -15.66
C MET A 264 -27.35 21.10 -15.81
N ILE A 265 -28.01 21.75 -16.78
CA ILE A 265 -27.92 23.21 -17.00
C ILE A 265 -28.92 23.98 -16.10
N GLN A 266 -29.97 23.32 -15.62
CA GLN A 266 -30.94 23.90 -14.69
C GLN A 266 -30.55 23.52 -13.25
N GLY A 267 -29.48 24.15 -12.77
CA GLY A 267 -28.90 23.91 -11.45
C GLY A 267 -29.91 23.94 -10.30
N ALA A 268 -29.95 22.83 -9.57
CA ALA A 268 -30.55 22.69 -8.26
C ALA A 268 -29.72 21.66 -7.46
N GLY A 269 -28.78 22.14 -6.63
CA GLY A 269 -28.18 21.44 -5.48
C GLY A 269 -27.04 20.45 -5.75
N ASP A 270 -25.78 20.91 -5.71
CA ASP A 270 -24.57 20.08 -5.49
C ASP A 270 -24.45 19.68 -3.99
N ASP A 271 -25.54 19.21 -3.36
CA ASP A 271 -25.52 18.79 -1.95
C ASP A 271 -25.46 17.24 -1.80
N ASP A 272 -25.86 16.48 -2.82
CA ASP A 272 -25.99 15.01 -2.74
C ASP A 272 -24.63 14.26 -2.81
N ASP A 273 -23.64 14.78 -3.55
CA ASP A 273 -22.32 14.13 -3.70
C ASP A 273 -21.45 14.29 -2.43
N ASP A 274 -21.63 15.38 -1.69
CA ASP A 274 -20.94 15.65 -0.42
C ASP A 274 -21.52 14.78 0.71
N GLU A 275 -22.81 14.45 0.68
CA GLU A 275 -23.45 13.56 1.64
C GLU A 275 -22.90 12.12 1.55
N GLU A 276 -22.73 11.55 0.35
CA GLU A 276 -22.20 10.19 0.16
C GLU A 276 -20.75 10.04 0.66
N PHE A 277 -19.91 11.07 0.44
CA PHE A 277 -18.52 11.06 0.93
C PHE A 277 -18.46 11.10 2.47
N ASN A 278 -19.36 11.86 3.11
CA ASN A 278 -19.43 11.95 4.57
C ASN A 278 -19.86 10.61 5.19
N GLU A 279 -20.85 9.92 4.61
CA GLU A 279 -21.33 8.63 5.11
C GLU A 279 -20.24 7.54 5.12
N ASP A 280 -19.40 7.46 4.08
CA ASP A 280 -18.38 6.42 4.01
C ASP A 280 -17.21 6.67 4.95
N LYS A 281 -16.85 7.94 5.14
CA LYS A 281 -15.87 8.33 6.17
C LYS A 281 -16.36 7.93 7.57
N GLU A 282 -17.64 8.18 7.87
CA GLU A 282 -18.26 7.74 9.12
C GLU A 282 -18.22 6.22 9.28
N LYS A 283 -18.44 5.44 8.21
CA LYS A 283 -18.32 3.98 8.24
C LYS A 283 -16.90 3.50 8.57
N ASP A 284 -15.88 4.14 8.01
CA ASP A 284 -14.47 3.84 8.28
C ASP A 284 -14.10 4.19 9.73
N ASP A 285 -14.51 5.36 10.22
CA ASP A 285 -14.29 5.80 11.60
C ASP A 285 -14.96 4.83 12.60
N LEU A 286 -16.20 4.42 12.32
CA LEU A 286 -16.91 3.41 13.10
C LEU A 286 -16.23 2.03 13.06
N LEU A 287 -15.64 1.64 11.93
CA LEU A 287 -14.91 0.39 11.82
C LEU A 287 -13.62 0.43 12.65
N ILE A 288 -12.90 1.54 12.61
CA ILE A 288 -11.69 1.77 13.41
C ILE A 288 -12.04 1.75 14.90
N GLU A 289 -13.12 2.43 15.30
CA GLU A 289 -13.60 2.41 16.68
C GLU A 289 -13.95 0.97 17.13
N LYS A 290 -14.62 0.19 16.26
CA LYS A 290 -14.90 -1.23 16.52
C LYS A 290 -13.62 -2.05 16.67
N LEU A 291 -12.64 -1.89 15.78
CA LEU A 291 -11.36 -2.58 15.87
C LEU A 291 -10.64 -2.23 17.18
N ASN A 292 -10.53 -0.94 17.51
CA ASN A 292 -9.93 -0.48 18.77
C ASN A 292 -10.68 -1.03 19.99
N SER A 293 -12.00 -1.15 19.92
CA SER A 293 -12.80 -1.74 21.00
C SER A 293 -12.55 -3.24 21.16
N ILE A 294 -12.35 -3.97 20.06
CA ILE A 294 -12.03 -5.40 20.08
C ILE A 294 -10.61 -5.61 20.58
N GLU A 295 -9.65 -4.81 20.12
CA GLU A 295 -8.26 -4.84 20.59
C GLU A 295 -8.17 -4.56 22.09
N LYS A 296 -8.90 -3.55 22.59
CA LYS A 296 -8.99 -3.27 24.03
C LYS A 296 -9.57 -4.46 24.81
N LYS A 297 -10.62 -5.11 24.30
CA LYS A 297 -11.17 -6.32 24.92
C LYS A 297 -10.16 -7.47 24.92
N ILE A 298 -9.41 -7.66 23.84
CA ILE A 298 -8.36 -8.68 23.75
C ILE A 298 -7.27 -8.41 24.80
N GLU A 299 -6.84 -7.16 24.94
CA GLU A 299 -5.83 -6.76 25.95
C GLU A 299 -6.33 -7.01 27.38
N GLU A 300 -7.57 -6.62 27.69
CA GLU A 300 -8.21 -6.88 28.99
C GLU A 300 -8.28 -8.40 29.27
N LYS A 301 -8.69 -9.20 28.28
CA LYS A 301 -8.82 -10.66 28.40
C LYS A 301 -7.47 -11.37 28.53
N LEU A 302 -6.44 -10.88 27.83
CA LEU A 302 -5.08 -11.39 27.98
C LEU A 302 -4.53 -11.11 29.38
N ALA A 303 -4.76 -9.91 29.93
CA ALA A 303 -4.38 -9.58 31.30
C ALA A 303 -5.12 -10.44 32.34
N GLU A 304 -6.39 -10.79 32.12
CA GLU A 304 -7.13 -11.75 32.94
C GLU A 304 -6.56 -13.18 32.81
N LEU A 305 -6.18 -13.59 31.59
CA LEU A 305 -5.65 -14.92 31.31
C LEU A 305 -4.35 -15.19 32.06
N ASP A 306 -3.47 -14.20 32.18
CA ASP A 306 -2.18 -14.30 32.88
C ASP A 306 -2.30 -14.73 34.36
N HIS A 307 -3.47 -14.53 34.98
CA HIS A 307 -3.72 -14.83 36.38
C HIS A 307 -4.75 -15.95 36.60
N THR A 308 -5.33 -16.50 35.54
CA THR A 308 -6.42 -17.49 35.62
C THR A 308 -5.97 -18.85 35.13
N PHE A 309 -5.88 -19.81 36.05
CA PHE A 309 -5.51 -21.18 35.73
C PHE A 309 -6.72 -22.12 35.66
N GLY A 310 -6.56 -23.24 34.95
CA GLY A 310 -7.52 -24.34 34.92
C GLY A 310 -8.70 -24.13 33.97
N LYS A 311 -9.92 -24.53 34.39
CA LYS A 311 -11.12 -24.46 33.54
C LYS A 311 -11.48 -23.03 33.13
N LYS A 312 -11.24 -22.04 34.01
CA LYS A 312 -11.52 -20.63 33.74
C LYS A 312 -10.58 -20.05 32.69
N GLY A 313 -9.28 -20.39 32.75
CA GLY A 313 -8.30 -20.01 31.74
C GLY A 313 -8.69 -20.52 30.35
N ARG A 314 -9.11 -21.78 30.24
CA ARG A 314 -9.60 -22.34 28.95
C ARG A 314 -10.79 -21.59 28.36
N VAL A 315 -11.72 -21.11 29.19
CA VAL A 315 -12.86 -20.30 28.72
C VAL A 315 -12.38 -18.94 28.21
N LEU A 316 -11.42 -18.31 28.89
CA LEU A 316 -10.82 -17.05 28.44
C LEU A 316 -10.02 -17.21 27.14
N GLU A 317 -9.32 -18.31 26.96
CA GLU A 317 -8.63 -18.64 25.69
C GLU A 317 -9.63 -18.75 24.53
N GLU A 318 -10.77 -19.41 24.76
CA GLU A 318 -11.86 -19.49 23.77
C GLU A 318 -12.43 -18.09 23.46
N GLU A 319 -12.68 -17.25 24.49
CA GLU A 319 -13.14 -15.87 24.30
C GLU A 319 -12.13 -15.01 23.50
N ILE A 320 -10.83 -15.12 23.79
CA ILE A 320 -9.79 -14.39 23.05
C ILE A 320 -9.75 -14.86 21.60
N LYS A 321 -9.88 -16.17 21.36
CA LYS A 321 -9.89 -16.72 20.01
C LYS A 321 -11.08 -16.18 19.21
N ASP A 322 -12.27 -16.15 19.81
CA ASP A 322 -13.47 -15.60 19.18
C ASP A 322 -13.29 -14.10 18.85
N LEU A 323 -12.70 -13.30 19.75
CA LEU A 323 -12.39 -11.89 19.51
C LEU A 323 -11.34 -11.70 18.39
N VAL A 324 -10.33 -12.58 18.32
CA VAL A 324 -9.32 -12.55 17.24
C VAL A 324 -9.95 -12.91 15.89
N GLU A 325 -10.86 -13.89 15.87
CA GLU A 325 -11.65 -14.24 14.68
C GLU A 325 -12.54 -13.07 14.25
N GLU A 326 -13.21 -12.38 15.19
CA GLU A 326 -13.99 -11.17 14.93
C GLU A 326 -13.12 -10.07 14.31
N ARG A 327 -11.96 -9.77 14.92
CA ARG A 327 -10.98 -8.79 14.40
C ARG A 327 -10.52 -9.14 12.99
N ASN A 328 -10.19 -10.41 12.75
CA ASN A 328 -9.76 -10.88 11.44
C ASN A 328 -10.87 -10.75 10.40
N SER A 329 -12.12 -11.07 10.75
CA SER A 329 -13.27 -10.94 9.85
C SER A 329 -13.51 -9.49 9.40
N LEU A 330 -13.36 -8.53 10.31
CA LEU A 330 -13.45 -7.09 10.01
C LEU A 330 -12.30 -6.63 9.10
N THR A 331 -11.08 -7.13 9.36
CA THR A 331 -9.88 -6.77 8.59
C THR A 331 -9.89 -7.36 7.17
N GLU A 332 -10.43 -8.57 6.98
CA GLU A 332 -10.52 -9.22 5.67
C GLU A 332 -11.37 -8.42 4.67
N HIS A 333 -12.34 -7.64 5.16
CA HIS A 333 -13.12 -6.76 4.30
C HIS A 333 -12.23 -5.68 3.63
N LYS A 334 -11.25 -5.14 4.37
CA LYS A 334 -10.29 -4.15 3.88
C LYS A 334 -9.21 -4.73 2.97
N ARG A 335 -8.92 -6.04 3.06
CA ARG A 335 -7.90 -6.72 2.23
C ARG A 335 -8.33 -6.98 0.80
N ARG A 336 -9.59 -6.74 0.43
CA ARG A 336 -10.03 -6.89 -0.95
C ARG A 336 -9.37 -5.80 -1.80
N PRO A 337 -8.63 -6.15 -2.87
CA PRO A 337 -8.10 -5.14 -3.77
C PRO A 337 -9.26 -4.27 -4.24
N MET A 338 -9.13 -2.95 -4.17
CA MET A 338 -10.07 -2.05 -4.85
C MET A 338 -9.94 -2.29 -6.35
N TYR A 339 -10.78 -3.18 -6.88
CA TYR A 339 -11.05 -3.24 -8.32
C TYR A 339 -12.02 -2.10 -8.63
N ARG A 340 -11.49 -0.89 -8.89
CA ARG A 340 -12.31 0.18 -9.44
C ARG A 340 -12.66 -0.18 -10.88
N LYS A 341 -13.95 -0.40 -11.14
CA LYS A 341 -14.48 -0.52 -12.51
C LYS A 341 -14.14 0.78 -13.26
N GLY A 342 -13.69 0.68 -14.50
CA GLY A 342 -13.32 1.84 -15.33
C GLY A 342 -11.85 2.23 -15.32
N PHE A 343 -10.99 1.54 -14.56
CA PHE A 343 -9.54 1.71 -14.65
C PHE A 343 -8.92 0.60 -15.51
N ASP A 344 -8.12 1.02 -16.49
CA ASP A 344 -7.29 0.12 -17.28
C ASP A 344 -5.90 0.02 -16.65
N VAL A 345 -5.40 -1.21 -16.58
CA VAL A 345 -4.08 -1.49 -16.02
C VAL A 345 -3.16 -2.06 -17.08
N LYS A 346 -1.96 -1.48 -17.18
CA LYS A 346 -0.91 -1.92 -18.10
C LYS A 346 0.36 -2.26 -17.34
N VAL A 347 0.89 -3.45 -17.63
CA VAL A 347 2.20 -3.89 -17.14
C VAL A 347 3.28 -3.24 -18.00
N ILE A 348 4.18 -2.48 -17.36
CA ILE A 348 5.26 -1.78 -18.04
C ILE A 348 6.49 -2.66 -18.12
N ASP A 349 6.89 -3.24 -17.00
CA ASP A 349 8.09 -4.06 -16.91
C ASP A 349 7.95 -5.17 -15.86
N VAL A 350 8.58 -6.31 -16.12
CA VAL A 350 8.64 -7.46 -15.22
C VAL A 350 10.06 -8.01 -15.23
N ASN A 351 10.80 -7.79 -14.14
CA ASN A 351 12.18 -8.22 -14.01
C ASN A 351 12.31 -9.38 -13.01
N ARG A 352 13.21 -10.33 -13.30
CA ARG A 352 13.68 -11.34 -12.33
C ARG A 352 14.95 -10.82 -11.66
N THR A 353 14.92 -10.67 -10.34
CA THR A 353 16.09 -10.35 -9.51
C THR A 353 16.50 -11.57 -8.69
N CYS A 354 17.79 -11.72 -8.39
CA CYS A 354 18.30 -12.85 -7.61
C CYS A 354 19.16 -12.36 -6.45
N LYS A 355 18.95 -12.92 -5.25
CA LYS A 355 19.87 -12.81 -4.10
C LYS A 355 20.77 -14.04 -4.10
N VAL A 356 22.08 -13.86 -4.17
CA VAL A 356 23.06 -14.94 -4.08
C VAL A 356 23.35 -15.24 -2.60
N THR A 357 23.29 -16.51 -2.21
CA THR A 357 23.65 -17.01 -0.88
C THR A 357 24.70 -18.11 -1.02
N LYS A 358 25.36 -18.51 0.08
CA LYS A 358 26.34 -19.61 0.04
C LYS A 358 25.75 -20.91 -0.53
N GLY A 359 24.45 -21.15 -0.32
CA GLY A 359 23.73 -22.35 -0.79
C GLY A 359 23.11 -22.24 -2.20
N GLY A 360 23.17 -21.09 -2.88
CA GLY A 360 22.60 -20.94 -4.21
C GLY A 360 22.12 -19.52 -4.54
N GLN A 361 21.06 -19.42 -5.35
CA GLN A 361 20.45 -18.15 -5.73
C GLN A 361 18.94 -18.17 -5.48
N ILE A 362 18.44 -17.21 -4.70
CA ILE A 362 17.01 -17.02 -4.44
C ILE A 362 16.48 -16.00 -5.45
N ALA A 363 15.63 -16.46 -6.37
CA ALA A 363 15.00 -15.59 -7.36
C ALA A 363 13.72 -14.95 -6.81
N LYS A 364 13.53 -13.67 -7.11
CA LYS A 364 12.29 -12.92 -6.91
C LYS A 364 11.91 -12.22 -8.21
N PHE A 365 10.64 -11.92 -8.37
CA PHE A 365 10.12 -11.16 -9.49
C PHE A 365 9.70 -9.77 -9.02
N THR A 366 9.98 -8.77 -9.84
CA THR A 366 9.55 -7.39 -9.62
C THR A 366 8.69 -6.98 -10.79
N ALA A 367 7.54 -6.36 -10.51
CA ALA A 367 6.60 -5.89 -11.53
C ALA A 367 6.39 -4.39 -11.34
N LEU A 368 6.39 -3.66 -12.46
CA LEU A 368 6.06 -2.24 -12.54
C LEU A 368 4.81 -2.09 -13.39
N LEU A 369 3.74 -1.55 -12.79
CA LEU A 369 2.44 -1.36 -13.42
C LEU A 369 2.08 0.12 -13.40
N ALA A 370 1.24 0.52 -14.37
CA ALA A 370 0.50 1.77 -14.34
C ALA A 370 -0.99 1.50 -14.54
N THR A 371 -1.82 2.28 -13.88
CA THR A 371 -3.29 2.24 -13.95
C THR A 371 -3.81 3.62 -14.34
N GLY A 372 -4.92 3.72 -15.07
CA GLY A 372 -5.58 5.00 -15.32
C GLY A 372 -6.96 4.87 -15.93
N ASN A 373 -7.73 5.96 -15.86
CA ASN A 373 -9.13 6.01 -16.29
C ASN A 373 -9.35 6.80 -17.59
N TYR A 374 -8.29 7.20 -18.30
CA TYR A 374 -8.38 8.05 -19.51
C TYR A 374 -8.97 9.46 -19.31
N HIS A 375 -9.23 9.87 -18.07
CA HIS A 375 -9.82 11.16 -17.69
C HIS A 375 -8.89 11.95 -16.76
N GLY A 376 -7.58 11.81 -16.93
CA GLY A 376 -6.58 12.51 -16.12
C GLY A 376 -6.15 11.79 -14.84
N VAL A 377 -6.83 10.72 -14.40
CA VAL A 377 -6.41 9.99 -13.18
C VAL A 377 -5.50 8.83 -13.55
N VAL A 378 -4.29 8.83 -13.01
CA VAL A 378 -3.28 7.78 -13.25
C VAL A 378 -2.50 7.46 -11.98
N GLY A 379 -2.18 6.19 -11.78
CA GLY A 379 -1.26 5.74 -10.75
C GLY A 379 -0.19 4.80 -11.33
N PHE A 380 0.88 4.60 -10.58
CA PHE A 380 1.88 3.59 -10.89
C PHE A 380 2.41 2.96 -9.61
N ALA A 381 2.80 1.70 -9.68
CA ALA A 381 3.44 1.05 -8.54
C ALA A 381 4.43 -0.02 -8.97
N LYS A 382 5.42 -0.21 -8.11
CA LYS A 382 6.40 -1.30 -8.19
C LYS A 382 6.19 -2.23 -7.01
N ALA A 383 6.06 -3.53 -7.27
CA ALA A 383 6.01 -4.55 -6.23
C ALA A 383 6.96 -5.72 -6.51
N ARG A 384 7.29 -6.47 -5.45
CA ARG A 384 8.14 -7.67 -5.51
C ARG A 384 7.34 -8.89 -5.01
N GLY A 385 7.59 -10.06 -5.59
CA GLY A 385 6.94 -11.31 -5.22
C GLY A 385 7.76 -12.55 -5.58
N PRO A 386 7.44 -13.73 -5.02
CA PRO A 386 8.15 -14.98 -5.31
C PRO A 386 7.87 -15.51 -6.72
N THR A 387 6.70 -15.17 -7.29
CA THR A 387 6.32 -15.50 -8.67
C THR A 387 5.85 -14.23 -9.38
N ALA A 388 6.05 -14.15 -10.70
CA ALA A 388 5.61 -13.00 -11.50
C ALA A 388 4.12 -12.65 -11.31
N LYS A 389 3.24 -13.65 -11.26
CA LYS A 389 1.79 -13.45 -11.00
C LYS A 389 1.52 -12.74 -9.68
N ILE A 390 2.17 -13.19 -8.60
CA ILE A 390 2.04 -12.60 -7.27
C ILE A 390 2.62 -11.18 -7.25
N ALA A 391 3.75 -10.94 -7.94
CA ALA A 391 4.33 -9.61 -8.05
C ALA A 391 3.40 -8.64 -8.79
N ILE A 392 2.77 -9.07 -9.88
CA ILE A 392 1.79 -8.29 -10.64
C ILE A 392 0.56 -7.98 -9.79
N GLN A 393 0.02 -8.97 -9.07
CA GLN A 393 -1.14 -8.77 -8.19
C GLN A 393 -0.85 -7.76 -7.07
N ARG A 394 0.29 -7.88 -6.39
CA ARG A 394 0.72 -6.89 -5.38
C ARG A 394 0.93 -5.50 -5.97
N ALA A 395 1.48 -5.41 -7.17
CA ALA A 395 1.65 -4.14 -7.85
C ALA A 395 0.30 -3.53 -8.26
N TYR A 396 -0.64 -4.36 -8.69
CA TYR A 396 -2.01 -3.95 -9.01
C TYR A 396 -2.68 -3.32 -7.79
N GLU A 397 -2.68 -4.02 -6.65
CA GLU A 397 -3.21 -3.52 -5.37
C GLU A 397 -2.59 -2.18 -4.97
N LYS A 398 -1.25 -2.07 -5.05
CA LYS A 398 -0.53 -0.85 -4.69
C LYS A 398 -0.79 0.32 -5.64
N CYS A 399 -1.05 0.08 -6.93
CA CYS A 399 -1.34 1.15 -7.91
C CYS A 399 -2.59 1.95 -7.54
N PHE A 400 -3.59 1.32 -6.92
CA PHE A 400 -4.84 2.00 -6.55
C PHE A 400 -4.72 2.81 -5.25
N GLN A 401 -3.65 2.62 -4.48
CA GLN A 401 -3.37 3.41 -3.28
C GLN A 401 -2.80 4.79 -3.66
N ASP A 402 -1.95 4.82 -4.69
CA ASP A 402 -1.21 6.02 -5.13
C ASP A 402 -1.71 6.52 -6.50
N LEU A 403 -2.91 7.12 -6.53
CA LEU A 403 -3.48 7.76 -7.73
C LEU A 403 -3.18 9.26 -7.73
N HIS A 404 -2.85 9.80 -8.91
CA HIS A 404 -2.64 11.22 -9.13
C HIS A 404 -3.58 11.73 -10.22
N TYR A 405 -4.16 12.91 -9.99
CA TYR A 405 -4.91 13.63 -11.00
C TYR A 405 -3.96 14.52 -11.81
N MET A 406 -4.06 14.42 -13.14
CA MET A 406 -3.26 15.13 -14.13
C MET A 406 -4.18 16.03 -14.94
N GLU A 407 -3.92 17.34 -14.89
CA GLU A 407 -4.68 18.31 -15.65
C GLU A 407 -4.41 18.19 -17.16
N ARG A 408 -5.48 18.18 -17.95
CA ARG A 408 -5.42 18.11 -19.40
C ARG A 408 -5.89 19.41 -20.00
N TYR A 409 -5.17 19.86 -21.02
CA TYR A 409 -5.56 21.00 -21.82
C TYR A 409 -6.42 20.53 -22.98
N GLU A 410 -7.63 21.10 -23.12
CA GLU A 410 -8.62 20.74 -24.15
C GLU A 410 -8.93 19.22 -24.20
N ASP A 411 -8.80 18.51 -23.08
CA ASP A 411 -8.93 17.05 -22.97
C ASP A 411 -7.99 16.19 -23.83
N HIS A 412 -7.04 16.78 -24.56
CA HIS A 412 -6.18 16.02 -25.49
C HIS A 412 -4.67 16.26 -25.36
N THR A 413 -4.22 17.41 -24.85
CA THR A 413 -2.80 17.82 -24.81
C THR A 413 -2.42 18.42 -23.45
N ILE A 414 -1.14 18.78 -23.31
CA ILE A 414 -0.57 19.56 -22.21
C ILE A 414 -0.66 21.06 -22.54
N ALA A 415 -0.76 21.94 -21.53
CA ALA A 415 -0.88 23.39 -21.73
C ALA A 415 0.36 24.05 -22.34
N HIS A 416 1.57 23.68 -21.89
CA HIS A 416 2.82 24.29 -22.36
C HIS A 416 3.99 23.29 -22.34
N ALA A 417 5.07 23.63 -23.06
CA ALA A 417 6.25 22.78 -23.08
C ALA A 417 6.96 22.78 -21.72
N ILE A 418 7.25 21.60 -21.19
CA ILE A 418 7.87 21.44 -19.87
C ILE A 418 9.06 20.48 -19.92
N GLN A 419 10.04 20.75 -19.05
CA GLN A 419 11.19 19.89 -18.83
C GLN A 419 11.26 19.51 -17.36
N ALA A 420 11.51 18.24 -17.08
CA ALA A 420 11.74 17.76 -15.72
C ALA A 420 12.92 16.79 -15.67
N LYS A 421 13.46 16.62 -14.47
CA LYS A 421 14.58 15.72 -14.22
C LYS A 421 14.30 14.90 -12.98
N TYR A 422 14.52 13.59 -13.09
CA TYR A 422 14.63 12.68 -11.95
C TYR A 422 15.95 11.92 -12.05
N GLU A 423 16.80 12.06 -11.04
CA GLU A 423 18.17 11.51 -11.03
C GLU A 423 18.95 11.85 -12.33
N LYS A 424 19.39 10.83 -13.09
CA LYS A 424 20.09 10.96 -14.38
C LYS A 424 19.14 10.92 -15.59
N THR A 425 17.83 11.05 -15.39
CA THR A 425 16.80 11.00 -16.42
C THR A 425 16.19 12.39 -16.60
N LYS A 426 16.31 12.97 -17.79
CA LYS A 426 15.65 14.22 -18.16
C LYS A 426 14.52 13.91 -19.15
N ILE A 427 13.34 14.45 -18.91
CA ILE A 427 12.19 14.32 -19.81
C ILE A 427 11.78 15.71 -20.29
N TYR A 428 11.43 15.79 -21.56
CA TYR A 428 10.90 16.97 -22.22
C TYR A 428 9.53 16.60 -22.78
N LEU A 429 8.55 17.45 -22.53
CA LEU A 429 7.19 17.34 -23.06
C LEU A 429 6.88 18.61 -23.86
N TRP A 430 6.30 18.44 -25.03
CA TRP A 430 5.78 19.54 -25.85
C TRP A 430 4.32 19.26 -26.21
N PRO A 431 3.47 20.31 -26.23
CA PRO A 431 2.10 20.18 -26.70
C PRO A 431 2.08 19.76 -28.17
N GLY A 432 1.11 18.91 -28.53
CA GLY A 432 0.85 18.51 -29.91
C GLY A 432 -0.43 19.18 -30.42
N PRO A 433 -0.48 19.63 -31.69
CA PRO A 433 -1.74 20.09 -32.28
C PRO A 433 -2.71 18.92 -32.42
N MET A 434 -4.01 19.23 -32.46
CA MET A 434 -5.06 18.26 -32.72
C MET A 434 -4.72 17.44 -33.99
N ARG A 435 -4.93 16.12 -33.94
CA ARG A 435 -4.64 15.14 -35.02
C ARG A 435 -3.16 14.78 -35.23
N SER A 436 -2.22 15.32 -34.46
CA SER A 436 -0.81 14.89 -34.54
C SER A 436 -0.61 13.46 -34.02
N GLY A 437 -1.52 12.99 -33.14
CA GLY A 437 -1.30 11.79 -32.35
C GLY A 437 -0.20 11.98 -31.32
N MET A 438 0.00 10.96 -30.49
CA MET A 438 1.03 10.97 -29.46
C MET A 438 2.35 10.45 -30.04
N SER A 439 3.39 11.27 -29.97
CA SER A 439 4.76 10.88 -30.34
C SER A 439 5.61 10.83 -29.07
N ALA A 440 5.46 9.73 -28.32
CA ALA A 440 6.14 9.55 -27.06
C ALA A 440 7.55 8.93 -27.24
N ALA A 441 8.51 9.40 -26.46
CA ALA A 441 9.82 8.77 -26.35
C ALA A 441 9.72 7.50 -25.49
N GLY A 442 9.42 6.37 -26.14
CA GLY A 442 9.46 5.04 -25.55
C GLY A 442 8.12 4.58 -24.96
N ARG A 443 7.95 3.25 -24.92
CA ARG A 443 6.71 2.57 -24.54
C ARG A 443 6.21 2.95 -23.15
N THR A 444 7.13 3.18 -22.21
CA THR A 444 6.78 3.53 -20.82
C THR A 444 6.04 4.87 -20.74
N VAL A 445 6.56 5.91 -21.40
CA VAL A 445 5.93 7.25 -21.40
C VAL A 445 4.62 7.22 -22.18
N GLU A 446 4.62 6.53 -23.33
CA GLU A 446 3.43 6.34 -24.15
C GLU A 446 2.30 5.69 -23.35
N THR A 447 2.61 4.62 -22.61
CA THR A 447 1.62 3.88 -21.81
C THR A 447 0.99 4.77 -20.74
N VAL A 448 1.81 5.55 -20.02
CA VAL A 448 1.33 6.42 -18.93
C VAL A 448 0.52 7.60 -19.47
N LEU A 449 1.02 8.28 -20.52
CA LEU A 449 0.30 9.40 -21.14
C LEU A 449 -1.04 8.95 -21.75
N TYR A 450 -1.07 7.76 -22.37
CA TYR A 450 -2.30 7.18 -22.88
C TYR A 450 -3.29 6.88 -21.77
N LEU A 451 -2.85 6.26 -20.66
CA LEU A 451 -3.71 5.98 -19.50
C LEU A 451 -4.22 7.26 -18.81
N ALA A 452 -3.46 8.36 -18.89
CA ALA A 452 -3.91 9.69 -18.46
C ALA A 452 -4.98 10.29 -19.37
N GLY A 453 -5.11 9.77 -20.60
CA GLY A 453 -6.01 10.32 -21.61
C GLY A 453 -5.40 11.44 -22.45
N PHE A 454 -4.07 11.56 -22.50
CA PHE A 454 -3.42 12.45 -23.47
C PHE A 454 -3.39 11.79 -24.85
N SER A 455 -3.87 12.51 -25.86
CA SER A 455 -3.90 12.06 -27.25
C SER A 455 -2.81 12.69 -28.10
N ASN A 456 -2.43 13.95 -27.84
CA ASN A 456 -1.50 14.72 -28.66
C ASN A 456 -0.38 15.32 -27.79
N VAL A 457 0.63 14.51 -27.46
CA VAL A 457 1.83 14.97 -26.74
C VAL A 457 3.08 14.46 -27.44
N LYS A 458 4.09 15.33 -27.55
CA LYS A 458 5.43 14.95 -28.02
C LYS A 458 6.35 14.86 -26.82
N SER A 459 7.14 13.80 -26.72
CA SER A 459 8.09 13.67 -25.63
C SER A 459 9.48 13.23 -26.07
N LYS A 460 10.49 13.60 -25.29
CA LYS A 460 11.89 13.18 -25.47
C LYS A 460 12.51 12.87 -24.12
N ILE A 461 13.21 11.75 -24.04
CA ILE A 461 13.99 11.35 -22.86
C ILE A 461 15.48 11.49 -23.18
N ILE A 462 16.24 12.07 -22.26
CA ILE A 462 17.70 12.19 -22.32
C ILE A 462 18.32 11.63 -21.03
N GLY A 463 19.35 10.80 -21.17
CA GLY A 463 20.06 10.18 -20.04
C GLY A 463 19.65 8.73 -19.79
N SER A 464 19.37 8.38 -18.54
CA SER A 464 18.96 7.01 -18.16
C SER A 464 17.58 6.66 -18.73
N ARG A 465 17.41 5.41 -19.17
CA ARG A 465 16.15 4.87 -19.72
C ARG A 465 15.50 3.82 -18.82
N ASN A 466 15.87 3.79 -17.54
CA ASN A 466 15.23 2.91 -16.56
C ASN A 466 13.73 3.28 -16.44
N PRO A 467 12.78 2.36 -16.70
CA PRO A 467 11.36 2.67 -16.76
C PRO A 467 10.84 3.30 -15.47
N LEU A 468 11.33 2.89 -14.29
CA LEU A 468 10.90 3.48 -13.02
C LEU A 468 11.27 4.97 -12.92
N ASN A 469 12.50 5.32 -13.30
CA ASN A 469 12.98 6.70 -13.23
C ASN A 469 12.33 7.58 -14.30
N VAL A 470 12.03 6.99 -15.45
CA VAL A 470 11.28 7.66 -16.53
C VAL A 470 9.87 8.01 -16.07
N ILE A 471 9.14 7.08 -15.41
CA ILE A 471 7.81 7.35 -14.87
C ILE A 471 7.88 8.44 -13.80
N LYS A 472 8.81 8.35 -12.84
CA LYS A 472 8.96 9.39 -11.81
C LYS A 472 9.27 10.77 -12.41
N ALA A 473 10.17 10.85 -13.39
CA ALA A 473 10.43 12.10 -14.11
C ALA A 473 9.18 12.63 -14.83
N LEU A 474 8.39 11.74 -15.43
CA LEU A 474 7.14 12.08 -16.13
C LEU A 474 6.09 12.64 -15.17
N PHE A 475 5.87 12.00 -14.02
CA PHE A 475 4.92 12.49 -13.01
C PHE A 475 5.34 13.86 -12.46
N ILE A 476 6.64 14.08 -12.22
CA ILE A 476 7.16 15.40 -11.84
C ILE A 476 6.90 16.44 -12.94
N ALA A 477 7.10 16.06 -14.21
CA ALA A 477 6.82 16.96 -15.33
C ALA A 477 5.34 17.31 -15.45
N LEU A 478 4.45 16.32 -15.32
CA LEU A 478 3.02 16.53 -15.48
C LEU A 478 2.43 17.36 -14.33
N ASN A 479 2.83 17.08 -13.09
CA ASN A 479 2.39 17.84 -11.92
C ASN A 479 2.90 19.30 -11.89
N ALA A 480 3.95 19.59 -12.65
CA ALA A 480 4.51 20.93 -12.76
C ALA A 480 3.88 21.77 -13.89
N ILE A 481 2.97 21.19 -14.68
CA ILE A 481 2.21 21.93 -15.70
C ILE A 481 1.24 22.87 -14.98
N GLU A 482 1.29 24.13 -15.35
CA GLU A 482 0.36 25.17 -14.94
C GLU A 482 -0.65 25.40 -16.07
N THR A 483 -1.94 25.30 -15.77
CA THR A 483 -2.98 25.64 -16.73
C THR A 483 -3.10 27.16 -16.88
N PRO A 484 -3.72 27.66 -17.97
CA PRO A 484 -4.00 29.09 -18.09
C PRO A 484 -4.75 29.64 -16.87
N LYS A 485 -5.67 28.87 -16.29
CA LYS A 485 -6.39 29.24 -15.05
C LYS A 485 -5.45 29.46 -13.87
N ASP A 486 -4.42 28.62 -13.70
CA ASP A 486 -3.43 28.79 -12.63
C ASP A 486 -2.57 30.03 -12.85
N VAL A 487 -2.18 30.29 -14.11
CA VAL A 487 -1.40 31.47 -14.50
C VAL A 487 -2.20 32.74 -14.26
N GLU A 488 -3.49 32.74 -14.62
CA GLU A 488 -4.42 33.85 -14.34
C GLU A 488 -4.49 34.17 -12.85
N GLN A 489 -4.61 33.14 -11.99
CA GLN A 489 -4.64 33.32 -10.53
C GLN A 489 -3.31 33.85 -9.98
N LYS A 490 -2.16 33.44 -10.56
CA LYS A 490 -0.83 33.90 -10.12
C LYS A 490 -0.55 35.35 -10.48
N PHE A 491 -0.95 35.80 -11.68
CA PHE A 491 -0.60 37.14 -12.18
C PHE A 491 -1.76 38.15 -12.14
N GLY A 492 -3.00 37.69 -11.97
CA GLY A 492 -4.22 38.53 -11.98
C GLY A 492 -4.55 39.12 -13.35
N ARG A 493 -4.14 38.46 -14.44
CA ARG A 493 -4.37 38.89 -15.83
C ARG A 493 -5.03 37.75 -16.58
N THR A 494 -6.13 38.03 -17.28
CA THR A 494 -6.80 37.05 -18.15
C THR A 494 -5.85 36.60 -19.26
N VAL A 495 -5.69 35.28 -19.40
CA VAL A 495 -4.87 34.68 -20.45
C VAL A 495 -5.77 34.48 -21.66
N VAL A 496 -5.58 35.32 -22.67
CA VAL A 496 -6.25 35.16 -23.97
C VAL A 496 -5.38 34.28 -24.86
N GLU A 497 -5.95 33.23 -25.44
CA GLU A 497 -5.25 32.46 -26.45
C GLU A 497 -4.95 33.34 -27.66
N SER A 498 -3.69 33.35 -28.10
CA SER A 498 -3.23 34.26 -29.15
C SER A 498 -3.96 34.11 -30.49
N TYR A 499 -4.64 32.99 -30.75
CA TYR A 499 -5.40 32.78 -31.98
C TYR A 499 -6.85 33.30 -31.92
N LEU A 500 -7.31 33.73 -30.74
CA LEU A 500 -8.58 34.44 -30.55
C LEU A 500 -8.41 35.97 -30.69
N LEU A 501 -7.16 36.46 -30.74
CA LEU A 501 -6.79 37.82 -31.14
C LEU A 501 -6.53 37.86 -32.64
#